data_AF-A0A9D9C6Q2-F1
#
_entry.id   AF-A0A9D9C6Q2-F1
#
_cell.length_a   1.000
_cell.length_b   1.000
_cell.length_c   1.000
_cell.angle_alpha   90.00
_cell.angle_beta   90.00
_cell.angle_gamma   90.00
#
_symmetry.space_group_name_H-M   'P 1'
#
loop_
_entity.id
_entity.type
_entity.pdbx_description
1 polymer ?
#
loop_
_entity_poly.entity_id
_entity_poly.type
_entity_poly.pdbx_seq_one_letter_code
_entity_poly.pdbx_strand_id
1 'polypeptide(L)'
;LAEHYDVTLTFCFEKAGVLRDADDDGSVIPLINEEQFQQLTAEGVISGGMIPKLENAFQAIHQGVRQVVITHSDNIDGSKGTTIK
;
A
#
# COMPACT_ATOMS: atom_id res chain seq x y z
N LEU A 1 -3.11 16.56 12.84
CA LEU A 1 -1.69 16.12 12.78
C LEU A 1 -1.20 16.13 11.34
N ALA A 2 -1.87 15.41 10.43
CA ALA A 2 -1.56 15.43 9.00
C ALA A 2 -1.81 16.81 8.33
N GLU A 3 -2.80 17.58 8.80
CA GLU A 3 -3.03 18.97 8.33
C GLU A 3 -1.92 19.97 8.70
N HIS A 4 -1.02 19.60 9.62
CA HIS A 4 0.03 20.49 10.15
C HIS A 4 1.45 19.96 9.95
N TYR A 5 1.59 18.70 9.53
CA TYR A 5 2.88 18.01 9.39
C TYR A 5 2.82 17.03 8.22
N ASP A 6 3.96 16.82 7.56
CA ASP A 6 4.12 15.75 6.58
C ASP A 6 4.05 14.39 7.29
N VAL A 7 2.88 13.75 7.24
CA VAL A 7 2.63 12.45 7.86
C VAL A 7 2.75 11.35 6.83
N THR A 8 3.54 10.32 7.14
CA THR A 8 3.55 9.03 6.45
C THR A 8 3.00 7.98 7.41
N LEU A 9 2.05 7.16 6.94
CA LEU A 9 1.58 5.99 7.69
C LEU A 9 2.27 4.73 7.17
N THR A 10 2.75 3.89 8.07
CA THR A 10 3.31 2.58 7.72
C THR A 10 2.35 1.49 8.17
N PHE A 11 1.82 0.72 7.23
CA PHE A 11 1.01 -0.46 7.48
C PHE A 11 1.89 -1.71 7.41
N CYS A 12 2.05 -2.37 8.56
CA CYS A 12 2.81 -3.60 8.66
C CYS A 12 1.88 -4.81 8.46
N PHE A 13 2.13 -5.60 7.41
CA PHE A 13 1.40 -6.84 7.12
C PHE A 13 2.37 -8.03 6.99
N GLU A 14 1.82 -9.21 6.74
CA GLU A 14 2.58 -10.48 6.65
C GLU A 14 3.48 -10.56 5.40
N LYS A 15 3.11 -9.87 4.31
CA LYS A 15 3.88 -9.84 3.07
C LYS A 15 4.75 -8.59 2.98
N ALA A 16 5.80 -8.65 2.17
CA ALA A 16 6.74 -7.54 1.96
C ALA A 16 6.11 -6.29 1.34
N GLY A 17 4.91 -6.40 0.76
CA GLY A 17 4.13 -5.31 0.16
C GLY A 17 2.89 -5.87 -0.54
N VAL A 18 2.33 -5.10 -1.47
CA VAL A 18 1.32 -5.58 -2.42
C VAL A 18 2.04 -6.32 -3.54
N LEU A 19 1.74 -7.60 -3.70
CA LEU A 19 2.34 -8.47 -4.71
C LEU A 19 1.50 -8.49 -5.99
N ARG A 20 2.15 -8.49 -7.15
CA ARG A 20 1.48 -8.72 -8.43
C ARG A 20 1.09 -10.19 -8.62
N ASP A 21 1.89 -11.08 -8.06
CA ASP A 21 1.66 -12.51 -8.00
C ASP A 21 1.85 -12.98 -6.55
N ALA A 22 0.80 -13.56 -5.96
CA ALA A 22 0.79 -13.96 -4.55
C ALA A 22 1.79 -15.11 -4.25
N ASP A 23 2.16 -15.89 -5.27
CA ASP A 23 3.12 -16.98 -5.17
C ASP A 23 4.57 -16.53 -5.42
N ASP A 24 4.79 -15.30 -5.89
CA ASP A 24 6.10 -14.69 -6.08
C ASP A 24 6.32 -13.52 -5.12
N ASP A 25 7.04 -13.76 -4.02
CA ASP A 25 7.42 -12.73 -3.05
C ASP A 25 8.32 -11.62 -3.65
N GLY A 26 8.92 -11.84 -4.83
CA GLY A 26 9.67 -10.85 -5.58
C GLY A 26 8.79 -9.88 -6.39
N SER A 27 7.50 -10.18 -6.54
CA SER A 27 6.57 -9.42 -7.39
C SER A 27 5.97 -8.17 -6.72
N VAL A 28 6.65 -7.60 -5.73
CA VAL A 28 6.20 -6.40 -5.00
C VAL A 28 6.02 -5.24 -5.96
N ILE A 29 4.84 -4.65 -5.95
CA ILE A 29 4.51 -3.43 -6.69
C ILE A 29 5.01 -2.25 -5.85
N PRO A 30 5.98 -1.45 -6.32
CA PRO A 30 6.63 -0.42 -5.50
C PRO A 30 5.75 0.81 -5.27
N LEU A 31 4.84 1.12 -6.20
CA LEU A 31 3.96 2.29 -6.15
C LEU A 31 2.58 1.91 -6.68
N ILE A 32 1.53 2.31 -5.96
CA ILE A 32 0.14 2.19 -6.38
C ILE A 32 -0.55 3.54 -6.17
N ASN A 33 -1.16 4.06 -7.23
CA ASN A 33 -2.11 5.16 -7.17
C ASN A 33 -3.55 4.65 -7.35
N GLU A 34 -4.54 5.52 -7.25
CA GLU A 34 -5.95 5.12 -7.36
C GLU A 34 -6.30 4.47 -8.71
N GLU A 35 -5.74 4.98 -9.81
CA GLU A 35 -5.96 4.43 -11.15
C GLU A 35 -5.41 3.00 -11.26
N GLN A 36 -4.17 2.80 -10.80
CA GLN A 36 -3.53 1.48 -10.74
C GLN A 36 -4.28 0.55 -9.80
N PHE A 37 -4.79 1.04 -8.68
CA PHE A 37 -5.59 0.22 -7.77
C PHE A 37 -6.85 -0.30 -8.46
N GLN A 38 -7.58 0.57 -9.18
CA GLN A 38 -8.77 0.16 -9.94
C GLN A 38 -8.42 -0.84 -11.05
N GLN A 39 -7.34 -0.58 -11.79
CA GLN A 39 -6.87 -1.48 -12.84
C GLN A 39 -6.48 -2.85 -12.28
N LEU A 40 -5.63 -2.91 -11.26
CA LEU A 40 -5.15 -4.14 -10.66
C LEU A 40 -6.27 -4.94 -9.98
N THR A 41 -7.28 -4.25 -9.45
CA THR A 41 -8.50 -4.91 -8.92
C THR A 41 -9.31 -5.51 -10.06
N ALA A 42 -9.49 -4.80 -11.18
CA ALA A 42 -10.19 -5.31 -12.35
C ALA A 42 -9.44 -6.49 -13.02
N GLU A 43 -8.11 -6.47 -13.00
CA GLU A 43 -7.25 -7.56 -13.46
C GLU A 43 -7.24 -8.76 -12.49
N GLY A 44 -7.83 -8.63 -11.30
CA GLY A 44 -7.87 -9.68 -10.27
C GLY A 44 -6.55 -9.85 -9.49
N VAL A 45 -5.56 -8.99 -9.75
CA VAL A 45 -4.27 -8.96 -9.04
C VAL A 45 -4.48 -8.59 -7.58
N ILE A 46 -5.25 -7.53 -7.32
CA ILE A 46 -5.62 -7.13 -5.96
C ILE A 46 -7.00 -7.71 -5.67
N SER A 47 -7.06 -8.63 -4.70
CA SER A 47 -8.29 -9.34 -4.39
C SER A 47 -8.43 -9.65 -2.89
N GLY A 48 -9.62 -10.08 -2.50
CA GLY A 48 -9.94 -10.53 -1.15
C GLY A 48 -9.65 -9.47 -0.08
N GLY A 49 -8.90 -9.85 0.95
CA GLY A 49 -8.60 -8.99 2.10
C GLY A 49 -7.67 -7.81 1.80
N MET A 50 -7.09 -7.72 0.59
CA MET A 50 -6.20 -6.63 0.23
C MET A 50 -6.95 -5.38 -0.22
N ILE A 51 -8.12 -5.53 -0.83
CA ILE A 51 -9.01 -4.42 -1.22
C ILE A 51 -9.31 -3.48 -0.04
N PRO A 52 -9.86 -3.96 1.10
CA PRO A 52 -10.17 -3.08 2.23
C PRO A 52 -8.93 -2.45 2.87
N LYS A 53 -7.74 -3.07 2.73
CA LYS A 53 -6.47 -2.52 3.24
C LYS A 53 -6.02 -1.33 2.41
N LEU A 54 -6.10 -1.44 1.08
CA LEU A 54 -5.78 -0.33 0.19
C LEU A 54 -6.84 0.78 0.26
N GLU A 55 -8.13 0.45 0.33
CA GLU A 55 -9.19 1.44 0.54
C GLU A 55 -8.95 2.27 1.81
N ASN A 56 -8.56 1.64 2.91
CA ASN A 56 -8.20 2.35 4.14
C ASN A 56 -6.95 3.24 3.96
N ALA A 57 -5.97 2.79 3.18
CA ALA A 57 -4.78 3.60 2.87
C ALA A 57 -5.14 4.85 2.05
N PHE A 58 -5.98 4.72 1.01
CA PHE A 58 -6.47 5.86 0.24
C PHE A 58 -7.34 6.80 1.07
N GLN A 59 -8.19 6.26 1.96
CA GLN A 59 -8.94 7.09 2.90
C GLN A 59 -8.01 7.91 3.79
N ALA A 60 -6.91 7.33 4.29
CA ALA A 60 -5.94 8.08 5.08
C ALA A 60 -5.28 9.22 4.27
N ILE A 61 -4.96 8.97 3.00
CA ILE A 61 -4.40 9.98 2.10
C ILE A 61 -5.39 11.13 1.89
N HIS A 62 -6.67 10.80 1.66
CA HIS A 62 -7.75 11.79 1.56
C HIS A 62 -7.97 12.61 2.84
N GLN A 63 -7.57 12.08 4.00
CA GLN A 63 -7.58 12.79 5.29
C GLN A 63 -6.29 13.62 5.54
N GLY A 64 -5.46 13.80 4.51
CA GLY A 64 -4.27 14.66 4.53
C GLY A 64 -2.96 13.93 4.80
N VAL A 65 -2.95 12.60 4.90
CA VAL A 65 -1.70 11.83 4.97
C VAL A 65 -0.98 11.93 3.62
N ARG A 66 0.32 12.20 3.65
CA ARG A 66 1.10 12.41 2.42
C ARG A 66 1.24 11.14 1.59
N GLN A 67 1.43 10.00 2.25
CA GLN A 67 1.54 8.68 1.64
C GLN A 67 1.36 7.59 2.70
N VAL A 68 1.00 6.41 2.23
CA VAL A 68 0.97 5.20 3.06
C VAL A 68 1.98 4.20 2.50
N VAL A 69 2.74 3.54 3.37
CA VAL A 69 3.68 2.48 2.99
C VAL A 69 3.15 1.16 3.53
N ILE A 70 2.86 0.21 2.65
CA ILE A 70 2.55 -1.18 3.03
C ILE A 70 3.84 -1.99 2.97
N THR A 71 4.24 -2.60 4.09
CA THR A 71 5.48 -3.37 4.18
C THR A 71 5.40 -4.47 5.24
N HIS A 72 6.44 -5.30 5.31
CA HIS A 72 6.64 -6.26 6.40
C HIS A 72 7.30 -5.57 7.60
N SER A 73 7.07 -6.05 8.83
CA SER A 73 7.66 -5.46 10.04
C SER A 73 9.19 -5.39 10.02
N ASP A 74 9.84 -6.32 9.32
CA ASP A 74 11.30 -6.34 9.18
C ASP A 74 11.85 -5.21 8.31
N ASN A 75 10.99 -4.54 7.52
CA ASN A 75 11.33 -3.43 6.62
C ASN A 75 10.63 -2.11 7.04
N ILE A 76 10.39 -1.93 8.34
CA ILE A 76 9.69 -0.75 8.89
C ILE A 76 10.42 0.58 8.64
N ASP A 77 11.71 0.52 8.26
CA ASP A 77 12.50 1.68 7.86
C ASP A 77 11.97 2.37 6.58
N GLY A 78 11.00 1.76 5.89
CA GLY A 78 10.38 2.30 4.70
C GLY A 78 11.23 2.16 3.44
N SER A 79 12.32 1.38 3.51
CA SER A 79 13.21 1.14 2.36
C SER A 79 12.61 0.17 1.34
N LYS A 80 11.64 -0.66 1.77
CA LYS A 80 10.99 -1.69 0.95
C LYS A 80 9.49 -1.73 1.21
N GLY A 81 8.76 -2.14 0.17
CA GLY A 81 7.32 -2.34 0.19
C GLY A 81 6.61 -1.58 -0.91
N THR A 82 5.32 -1.35 -0.70
CA THR A 82 4.46 -0.64 -1.64
C THR A 82 4.11 0.72 -1.08
N THR A 83 4.43 1.78 -1.83
CA THR A 83 4.00 3.13 -1.50
C THR A 83 2.64 3.41 -2.16
N ILE A 84 1.72 4.00 -1.42
CA ILE A 84 0.40 4.41 -1.90
C ILE A 84 0.34 5.94 -1.88
N LYS A 85 -0.10 6.52 -3.01
CA LYS A 85 -0.19 7.96 -3.23
C LYS A 85 -1.45 8.34 -4.00
#